data_AF-A0A1S3ZC80-F1
#
_entry.id   AF-A0A1S3ZC80-F1
#
_cell.length_a   1.000
_cell.length_b   1.000
_cell.length_c   1.000
_cell.angle_alpha   90.00
_cell.angle_beta   90.00
_cell.angle_gamma   90.00
#
_symmetry.space_group_name_H-M   'P 1'
#
loop_
_entity.id
_entity.type
_entity.pdbx_description
1 polymer ?
#
loop_
_entity_poly.entity_id
_entity_poly.type
_entity_poly.pdbx_seq_one_letter_code
_entity_poly.pdbx_strand_id
1 'polypeptide(L)'
;MECGGNKMALKPVRTSKKLENGKEEEALLSPTSRVFHEPNYNVHIVAIMGWKVPLDVDAMKAEIQCKLLKHPHFSSLQVMDESDGNGKMRWVPTSVNVDDHITVPDLKPNPNNMDTDKLVEEYISNLSTTTIDTSKPLWDLHILNVKTSDAEATFIFRFHHSVGDGVSLISLLLSCFRKTSDPTSLPTLPVSSSSSSSKGKSNLSISNRKNIWSLIWQYVAKFWLFISLLFNTVADVLLFVATALFLKDSQSPFAVAQGFKSSTRQRFIYRTVGLDDIKFIKNATNCTVNDVILGITQAALSRYIHRRYDEVEGKRKFSLERMRCRATVLVNLRPTLGVQTVCA
;
A
#
# COMPACT_ATOMS: atom_id res chain seq x y z
N MET A 1 -32.83 -17.72 11.76
CA MET A 1 -31.68 -17.48 12.65
C MET A 1 -30.92 -16.29 12.12
N GLU A 2 -31.27 -15.11 12.61
CA GLU A 2 -30.63 -13.84 12.26
C GLU A 2 -29.24 -13.81 12.89
N CYS A 3 -28.20 -13.81 12.05
CA CYS A 3 -26.84 -13.58 12.52
C CYS A 3 -26.67 -12.06 12.62
N GLY A 4 -26.72 -11.55 13.85
CA GLY A 4 -26.50 -10.14 14.16
C GLY A 4 -25.16 -9.66 13.63
N GLY A 5 -25.20 -8.86 12.56
CA GLY A 5 -24.04 -8.09 12.13
C GLY A 5 -23.81 -6.98 13.14
N ASN A 6 -22.74 -7.08 13.93
CA ASN A 6 -22.24 -5.94 14.69
C ASN A 6 -21.93 -4.83 13.69
N LYS A 7 -22.77 -3.79 13.65
CA LYS A 7 -22.44 -2.52 13.01
C LYS A 7 -21.15 -2.02 13.66
N MET A 8 -20.09 -1.88 12.87
CA MET A 8 -18.91 -1.11 13.26
C MET A 8 -19.34 0.35 13.45
N ALA A 9 -19.80 0.68 14.65
CA ALA A 9 -20.17 2.03 15.01
C ALA A 9 -19.02 2.64 15.82
N LEU A 10 -18.41 3.69 15.27
CA LEU A 10 -17.49 4.55 16.00
C LEU A 10 -18.25 5.14 17.20
N LYS A 11 -17.64 5.14 18.39
CA LYS A 11 -18.30 5.67 19.57
C LYS A 11 -18.38 7.20 19.48
N PRO A 12 -19.57 7.80 19.66
CA PRO A 12 -19.68 9.24 19.82
C PRO A 12 -19.08 9.65 21.16
N VAL A 13 -18.21 10.66 21.14
CA VAL A 13 -17.72 11.31 22.36
C VAL A 13 -18.33 12.70 22.41
N ARG A 14 -19.06 13.02 23.49
CA ARG A 14 -19.52 14.37 23.77
C ARG A 14 -18.31 15.23 24.15
N THR A 15 -17.88 16.11 23.26
CA THR A 15 -16.83 17.09 23.53
C THR A 15 -17.38 18.19 24.44
N SER A 16 -17.22 18.05 25.76
CA SER A 16 -17.42 19.15 26.70
C SER A 16 -16.12 19.92 26.90
N LYS A 17 -15.76 20.79 25.96
CA LYS A 17 -14.84 21.91 26.20
C LYS A 17 -14.92 22.92 25.05
N LYS A 18 -15.63 24.03 25.30
CA LYS A 18 -15.40 25.28 24.57
C LYS A 18 -14.01 25.76 24.99
N LEU A 19 -13.02 25.59 24.11
CA LEU A 19 -11.74 26.28 24.22
C LEU A 19 -11.89 27.63 23.51
N GLU A 20 -11.85 28.70 24.31
CA GLU A 20 -11.72 30.05 23.79
C GLU A 20 -10.37 30.23 23.09
N ASN A 21 -10.39 30.94 21.97
CA ASN A 21 -9.27 31.35 21.12
C ASN A 21 -8.54 30.28 20.26
N GLY A 22 -9.10 30.03 19.07
CA GLY A 22 -8.43 30.45 17.82
C GLY A 22 -7.14 29.75 17.38
N LYS A 23 -6.89 28.48 17.71
CA LYS A 23 -5.89 27.66 16.99
C LYS A 23 -6.40 26.23 16.77
N GLU A 24 -6.38 25.84 15.49
CA GLU A 24 -6.75 24.55 14.90
C GLU A 24 -8.24 24.23 14.92
N GLU A 25 -8.92 24.49 13.80
CA GLU A 25 -10.06 23.66 13.40
C GLU A 25 -9.64 22.20 13.60
N GLU A 26 -10.30 21.48 14.50
CA GLU A 26 -10.10 20.04 14.69
C GLU A 26 -10.01 19.37 13.32
N ALA A 27 -8.82 18.84 12.98
CA ALA A 27 -8.49 18.49 11.61
C ALA A 27 -9.53 17.48 11.07
N LEU A 28 -10.33 17.92 10.09
CA LEU A 28 -11.30 17.09 9.42
C LEU A 28 -10.59 15.95 8.68
N LEU A 29 -11.21 14.77 8.64
CA LEU A 29 -10.71 13.69 7.80
C LEU A 29 -10.80 14.07 6.32
N SER A 30 -9.77 13.66 5.57
CA SER A 30 -9.78 13.82 4.11
C SER A 30 -10.98 13.06 3.50
N PRO A 31 -11.49 13.50 2.32
CA PRO A 31 -12.54 12.75 1.61
C PRO A 31 -12.18 11.27 1.39
N THR A 32 -10.94 10.99 1.01
CA THR A 32 -10.46 9.61 0.79
C THR A 32 -10.43 8.82 2.10
N SER A 33 -9.99 9.40 3.20
CA SER A 33 -10.00 8.76 4.53
C SER A 33 -11.42 8.38 4.97
N ARG A 34 -12.43 9.20 4.64
CA ARG A 34 -13.85 8.92 4.94
C ARG A 34 -14.40 7.77 4.13
N VAL A 35 -14.06 7.68 2.83
CA VAL A 35 -14.47 6.56 1.97
C VAL A 35 -14.02 5.22 2.53
N PHE A 36 -12.84 5.16 3.16
CA PHE A 36 -12.36 3.92 3.80
C PHE A 36 -13.13 3.51 5.06
N HIS A 37 -14.01 4.36 5.61
CA HIS A 37 -14.91 3.97 6.70
C HIS A 37 -16.24 3.40 6.21
N GLU A 38 -16.50 3.44 4.90
CA GLU A 38 -17.71 2.83 4.35
C GLU A 38 -17.70 1.30 4.59
N PRO A 39 -18.84 0.67 4.91
CA PRO A 39 -18.90 -0.73 5.33
C PRO A 39 -18.23 -1.74 4.37
N ASN A 40 -18.20 -1.42 3.08
CA ASN A 40 -17.61 -2.27 2.04
C ASN A 40 -16.18 -1.88 1.63
N TYR A 41 -15.63 -0.80 2.20
CA TYR A 41 -14.33 -0.23 1.86
C TYR A 41 -13.42 -0.06 3.08
N ASN A 42 -13.69 -0.79 4.17
CA ASN A 42 -12.83 -0.84 5.33
C ASN A 42 -11.51 -1.56 5.01
N VAL A 43 -10.52 -0.78 4.58
CA VAL A 43 -9.22 -1.26 4.12
C VAL A 43 -8.17 -1.04 5.20
N HIS A 44 -7.42 -2.10 5.48
CA HIS A 44 -6.26 -2.07 6.35
C HIS A 44 -4.99 -2.33 5.54
N ILE A 45 -3.92 -1.64 5.91
CA ILE A 45 -2.58 -1.92 5.42
C ILE A 45 -1.91 -2.85 6.43
N VAL A 46 -1.28 -3.92 5.95
CA VAL A 46 -0.49 -4.85 6.76
C VAL A 46 0.96 -4.79 6.29
N ALA A 47 1.83 -4.25 7.13
CA ALA A 47 3.27 -4.19 6.90
C ALA A 47 3.95 -5.33 7.68
N ILE A 48 4.66 -6.20 6.97
CA ILE A 48 5.38 -7.34 7.53
C ILE A 48 6.87 -7.05 7.39
N MET A 49 7.61 -7.16 8.48
CA MET A 49 9.04 -6.90 8.51
C MET A 49 9.74 -8.00 9.31
N GLY A 50 10.86 -8.51 8.80
CA GLY A 50 11.67 -9.55 9.44
C GLY A 50 12.97 -8.99 10.04
N TRP A 51 13.34 -9.45 11.23
CA TRP A 51 14.57 -9.09 11.94
C TRP A 51 15.55 -10.25 11.95
N LYS A 52 16.84 -9.93 11.92
CA LYS A 52 17.93 -10.92 12.05
C LYS A 52 18.24 -11.30 13.50
N VAL A 53 17.57 -10.68 14.46
CA VAL A 53 17.73 -10.93 15.89
C VAL A 53 16.34 -10.99 16.55
N PRO A 54 16.19 -11.73 17.65
CA PRO A 54 14.99 -11.65 18.47
C PRO A 54 14.69 -10.20 18.89
N LEU A 55 13.41 -9.84 18.96
CA LEU A 55 12.99 -8.50 19.35
C LEU A 55 12.79 -8.41 20.87
N ASP A 56 13.44 -7.42 21.48
CA ASP A 56 13.12 -6.98 22.85
C ASP A 56 11.83 -6.16 22.81
N VAL A 57 10.79 -6.70 23.44
CA VAL A 57 9.44 -6.12 23.44
C VAL A 57 9.40 -4.80 24.19
N ASP A 58 10.12 -4.69 25.32
CA ASP A 58 10.08 -3.50 26.16
C ASP A 58 10.89 -2.35 25.53
N ALA A 59 12.03 -2.68 24.93
CA ALA A 59 12.78 -1.71 24.11
C ALA A 59 11.94 -1.21 22.93
N MET A 60 11.21 -2.11 22.25
CA MET A 60 10.34 -1.73 21.13
C MET A 60 9.19 -0.81 21.59
N LYS A 61 8.56 -1.10 22.73
CA LYS A 61 7.54 -0.23 23.34
C LYS A 61 8.06 1.18 23.58
N ALA A 62 9.25 1.30 24.17
CA ALA A 62 9.87 2.60 24.43
C ALA A 62 10.13 3.40 23.13
N GLU A 63 10.62 2.72 22.09
CA GLU A 63 10.85 3.34 20.77
C GLU A 63 9.56 3.80 20.10
N ILE A 64 8.48 3.01 20.18
CA ILE A 64 7.15 3.36 19.68
C ILE A 64 6.63 4.61 20.39
N GLN A 65 6.72 4.65 21.73
CA GLN A 65 6.32 5.82 22.52
C GLN A 65 7.10 7.07 22.11
N CYS A 66 8.40 6.93 21.90
CA CYS A 66 9.29 8.05 21.64
C CYS A 66 9.28 8.55 20.19
N LYS A 67 8.86 7.72 19.21
CA LYS A 67 8.92 8.04 17.78
C LYS A 67 7.56 7.98 17.09
N LEU A 68 6.85 6.85 17.18
CA LEU A 68 5.57 6.66 16.49
C LEU A 68 4.49 7.58 17.06
N LEU A 69 4.37 7.63 18.39
CA LEU A 69 3.32 8.43 19.06
C LEU A 69 3.52 9.94 18.95
N LYS A 70 4.68 10.42 18.50
CA LYS A 70 4.87 11.83 18.15
C LYS A 70 4.09 12.22 16.90
N HIS A 71 3.72 11.25 16.07
CA HIS A 71 2.96 11.51 14.87
C HIS A 71 1.46 11.61 15.19
N PRO A 72 0.79 12.76 14.91
CA PRO A 72 -0.59 13.02 15.34
C PRO A 72 -1.59 11.93 14.93
N HIS A 73 -1.49 11.39 13.72
CA HIS A 73 -2.41 10.34 13.25
C HIS A 73 -2.32 9.01 14.03
N PHE A 74 -1.18 8.72 14.69
CA PHE A 74 -1.00 7.52 15.50
C PHE A 74 -1.36 7.76 16.98
N SER A 75 -1.54 9.02 17.37
CA SER A 75 -1.96 9.45 18.71
C SER A 75 -3.32 10.13 18.72
N SER A 76 -4.16 9.87 17.70
CA SER A 76 -5.48 10.49 17.57
C SER A 76 -6.56 9.46 17.24
N LEU A 77 -7.75 9.69 17.77
CA LEU A 77 -8.97 8.97 17.43
C LEU A 77 -9.64 9.60 16.21
N GLN A 78 -10.40 8.80 15.47
CA GLN A 78 -11.26 9.27 14.39
C GLN A 78 -12.70 9.19 14.88
N VAL A 79 -13.32 10.34 15.14
CA VAL A 79 -14.65 10.42 15.77
C VAL A 79 -15.64 11.02 14.80
N MET A 80 -16.86 10.48 14.77
CA MET A 80 -17.97 11.06 14.03
C MET A 80 -18.67 12.11 14.88
N ASP A 81 -18.81 13.32 14.35
CA ASP A 81 -19.56 14.40 15.01
C ASP A 81 -21.05 14.24 14.72
N GLU A 82 -21.79 13.68 15.68
CA GLU A 82 -23.25 13.49 15.57
C GLU A 82 -24.02 14.81 15.60
N SER A 83 -23.43 15.89 16.12
CA SER A 83 -24.13 17.17 16.29
C SER A 83 -24.29 17.95 14.98
N ASP A 84 -23.45 17.67 13.98
CA ASP A 84 -23.35 18.47 12.75
C ASP A 84 -24.29 17.98 11.62
N GLY A 85 -25.08 16.91 11.86
CA GLY A 85 -26.07 16.33 10.91
C GLY A 85 -25.50 15.75 9.60
N ASN A 86 -24.28 16.12 9.25
CA ASN A 86 -23.57 15.81 8.00
C ASN A 86 -22.56 14.66 8.13
N GLY A 87 -22.48 14.01 9.30
CA GLY A 87 -21.58 12.87 9.52
C GLY A 87 -20.09 13.22 9.35
N LYS A 88 -19.69 14.45 9.67
CA LYS A 88 -18.28 14.87 9.54
C LYS A 88 -17.43 14.10 10.54
N MET A 89 -16.31 13.57 10.06
CA MET A 89 -15.33 12.86 10.89
C MET A 89 -14.15 13.77 11.18
N ARG A 90 -13.65 13.72 12.42
CA ARG A 90 -12.54 14.55 12.91
C ARG A 90 -11.47 13.71 13.59
N TRP A 91 -10.24 14.22 13.57
CA TRP A 91 -9.16 13.73 14.38
C TRP A 91 -9.19 14.36 15.77
N VAL A 92 -9.18 13.53 16.82
CA VAL A 92 -9.17 13.97 18.22
C VAL A 92 -7.93 13.39 18.89
N PRO A 93 -6.94 14.22 19.27
CA PRO A 93 -5.77 13.76 20.00
C PRO A 93 -6.16 13.02 21.28
N THR A 94 -5.49 11.90 21.56
CA THR A 94 -5.75 11.07 22.73
C THR A 94 -4.46 10.61 23.39
N SER A 95 -4.54 10.29 24.67
CA SER A 95 -3.49 9.54 25.35
C SER A 95 -3.52 8.09 24.86
N VAL A 96 -2.37 7.56 24.44
CA VAL A 96 -2.24 6.20 23.94
C VAL A 96 -1.52 5.34 24.97
N ASN A 97 -2.18 4.29 25.43
CA ASN A 97 -1.52 3.22 26.16
C ASN A 97 -0.91 2.24 25.16
N VAL A 98 0.41 2.08 25.12
CA VAL A 98 1.06 1.26 24.07
C VAL A 98 0.80 -0.24 24.24
N ASP A 99 0.64 -0.72 25.47
CA ASP A 99 0.35 -2.13 25.73
C ASP A 99 -0.98 -2.58 25.12
N ASP A 100 -1.93 -1.64 24.99
CA ASP A 100 -3.23 -1.86 24.38
C ASP A 100 -3.19 -2.08 22.85
N HIS A 101 -2.06 -1.76 22.22
CA HIS A 101 -1.84 -1.85 20.77
C HIS A 101 -0.81 -2.93 20.40
N ILE A 102 -0.05 -3.48 21.35
CA ILE A 102 0.99 -4.47 21.08
C ILE A 102 0.54 -5.85 21.55
N THR A 103 0.48 -6.78 20.61
CA THR A 103 0.21 -8.19 20.87
C THR A 103 1.48 -9.02 20.68
N VAL A 104 1.85 -9.78 21.69
CA VAL A 104 2.96 -10.74 21.62
C VAL A 104 2.36 -12.15 21.77
N PRO A 105 1.98 -12.81 20.66
CA PRO A 105 1.39 -14.14 20.72
C PRO A 105 2.43 -15.17 21.18
N ASP A 106 2.02 -16.07 22.07
CA ASP A 106 2.80 -17.25 22.44
C ASP A 106 2.69 -18.31 21.33
N LEU A 107 3.52 -18.16 20.31
CA LEU A 107 3.63 -19.09 19.20
C LEU A 107 4.61 -20.21 19.58
N LYS A 108 4.18 -21.10 20.47
CA LYS A 108 4.94 -22.34 20.70
C LYS A 108 4.97 -23.13 19.39
N PRO A 109 6.14 -23.65 18.96
CA PRO A 109 6.19 -24.64 17.89
C PRO A 109 5.24 -25.79 18.26
N ASN A 110 4.13 -25.91 17.54
CA ASN A 110 3.03 -26.82 17.89
C ASN A 110 3.48 -28.29 17.66
N PRO A 111 2.93 -29.30 18.38
CA PRO A 111 3.27 -30.73 18.25
C PRO A 111 2.99 -31.35 16.87
N ASN A 112 2.36 -30.63 15.94
CA ASN A 112 1.94 -31.10 14.62
C ASN A 112 3.05 -31.03 13.55
N ASN A 113 4.30 -30.75 13.90
CA ASN A 113 5.42 -30.53 12.96
C ASN A 113 5.11 -29.49 11.87
N MET A 114 4.28 -28.48 12.18
CA MET A 114 3.98 -27.43 11.22
C MET A 114 5.20 -26.51 11.09
N ASP A 115 5.62 -26.34 9.84
CA ASP A 115 6.68 -25.43 9.44
C ASP A 115 6.43 -23.99 9.96
N THR A 116 7.44 -23.39 10.60
CA THR A 116 7.30 -22.07 11.26
C THR A 116 6.94 -20.97 10.28
N ASP A 117 7.46 -21.02 9.06
CA ASP A 117 7.08 -20.08 7.99
C ASP A 117 5.58 -20.12 7.73
N LYS A 118 5.00 -21.32 7.64
CA LYS A 118 3.56 -21.49 7.45
C LYS A 118 2.76 -20.99 8.65
N LEU A 119 3.27 -21.17 9.87
CA LEU A 119 2.62 -20.65 11.08
C LEU A 119 2.54 -19.12 11.03
N VAL A 120 3.62 -18.45 10.64
CA VAL A 120 3.65 -16.98 10.48
C VAL A 120 2.73 -16.53 9.36
N GLU A 121 2.76 -17.18 8.18
CA GLU A 121 1.81 -16.91 7.08
C GLU A 121 0.35 -17.08 7.52
N GLU A 122 0.05 -18.11 8.30
CA GLU A 122 -1.28 -18.38 8.81
C GLU A 122 -1.75 -17.32 9.80
N TYR A 123 -0.86 -16.89 10.69
CA TYR A 123 -1.11 -15.80 11.63
C TYR A 123 -1.45 -14.50 10.90
N ILE A 124 -0.60 -14.10 9.94
CA ILE A 124 -0.82 -12.89 9.12
C ILE A 124 -2.15 -12.99 8.36
N SER A 125 -2.45 -14.16 7.78
CA SER A 125 -3.73 -14.43 7.11
C SER A 125 -4.93 -14.30 8.04
N ASN A 126 -4.80 -14.70 9.31
CA ASN A 126 -5.86 -14.53 10.31
C ASN A 126 -6.12 -13.06 10.65
N LEU A 127 -5.14 -12.17 10.52
CA LEU A 127 -5.35 -10.73 10.71
C LEU A 127 -6.31 -10.13 9.67
N SER A 128 -6.54 -10.78 8.52
CA SER A 128 -7.58 -10.34 7.57
C SER A 128 -9.01 -10.59 8.06
N THR A 129 -9.17 -11.42 9.09
CA THR A 129 -10.49 -11.80 9.64
C THR A 129 -10.84 -11.06 10.92
N THR A 130 -9.88 -10.32 11.48
CA THR A 130 -10.07 -9.53 12.69
C THR A 130 -10.10 -8.04 12.34
N THR A 131 -10.64 -7.24 13.24
CA THR A 131 -10.78 -5.80 13.07
C THR A 131 -10.05 -5.07 14.19
N ILE A 132 -9.53 -3.88 13.90
CA ILE A 132 -8.95 -3.03 14.94
C ILE A 132 -10.08 -2.45 15.79
N ASP A 133 -9.86 -2.35 17.10
CA ASP A 133 -10.77 -1.67 18.02
C ASP A 133 -10.82 -0.18 17.69
N THR A 134 -12.00 0.28 17.27
CA THR A 134 -12.20 1.66 16.83
C THR A 134 -12.30 2.65 17.99
N SER A 135 -12.27 2.19 19.24
CA SER A 135 -12.17 3.05 20.42
C SER A 135 -10.73 3.51 20.72
N LYS A 136 -9.75 2.98 19.98
CA LYS A 136 -8.33 3.31 20.07
C LYS A 136 -7.84 3.88 18.73
N PRO A 137 -6.68 4.56 18.68
CA PRO A 137 -6.05 4.91 17.41
C PRO A 137 -5.95 3.68 16.49
N LEU A 138 -6.25 3.86 15.20
CA LEU A 138 -6.54 2.73 14.30
C LEU A 138 -5.28 2.01 13.77
N TRP A 139 -4.47 1.50 14.69
CA TRP A 139 -3.29 0.69 14.41
C TRP A 139 -3.07 -0.34 15.53
N ASP A 140 -2.51 -1.48 15.19
CA ASP A 140 -2.00 -2.46 16.13
C ASP A 140 -0.71 -3.10 15.61
N LEU A 141 0.03 -3.69 16.55
CA LEU A 141 1.32 -4.28 16.30
C LEU A 141 1.39 -5.68 16.87
N HIS A 142 1.91 -6.61 16.08
CA HIS A 142 2.13 -7.99 16.49
C HIS A 142 3.62 -8.33 16.40
N ILE A 143 4.20 -8.81 17.50
CA ILE A 143 5.61 -9.18 17.59
C ILE A 143 5.71 -10.70 17.75
N LEU A 144 6.25 -11.36 16.73
CA LEU A 144 6.38 -12.81 16.66
C LEU A 144 7.86 -13.16 16.79
N ASN A 145 8.31 -13.45 18.01
CA ASN A 145 9.68 -13.90 18.30
C ASN A 145 9.84 -15.40 18.01
N VAL A 146 9.61 -15.77 16.74
CA VAL A 146 9.82 -17.13 16.24
C VAL A 146 10.70 -17.10 15.01
N LYS A 147 11.64 -18.05 14.94
CA LYS A 147 12.58 -18.18 13.83
C LYS A 147 11.89 -18.78 12.61
N THR A 148 11.90 -18.04 11.50
CA THR A 148 11.45 -18.44 10.16
C THR A 148 12.65 -18.76 9.28
N SER A 149 12.45 -19.11 8.01
CA SER A 149 13.56 -19.30 7.07
C SER A 149 14.39 -18.03 6.87
N ASP A 150 13.74 -16.87 6.97
CA ASP A 150 14.30 -15.57 6.55
C ASP A 150 14.58 -14.60 7.71
N ALA A 151 14.05 -14.87 8.92
CA ALA A 151 14.14 -13.97 10.07
C ALA A 151 14.15 -14.72 11.42
N GLU A 152 14.78 -14.13 12.44
CA GLU A 152 14.72 -14.61 13.84
C GLU A 152 13.47 -14.09 14.57
N ALA A 153 12.88 -13.00 14.08
CA ALA A 153 11.62 -12.45 14.57
C ALA A 153 10.88 -11.71 13.46
N THR A 154 9.55 -11.71 13.52
CA THR A 154 8.67 -11.02 12.57
C THR A 154 7.81 -9.99 13.29
N PHE A 155 7.80 -8.77 12.76
CA PHE A 155 6.97 -7.66 13.20
C PHE A 155 5.87 -7.46 12.16
N ILE A 156 4.61 -7.41 12.61
CA ILE A 156 3.46 -7.18 11.75
C ILE A 156 2.73 -5.95 12.26
N PHE A 157 2.79 -4.87 11.48
CA PHE A 157 2.12 -3.61 11.79
C PHE A 157 0.92 -3.44 10.90
N ARG A 158 -0.26 -3.42 11.51
CA ARG A 158 -1.52 -3.27 10.80
C ARG A 158 -2.17 -1.96 11.22
N PHE A 159 -2.65 -1.20 10.24
CA PHE A 159 -3.32 0.07 10.50
C PHE A 159 -4.36 0.36 9.44
N HIS A 160 -5.37 1.14 9.80
CA HIS A 160 -6.47 1.48 8.91
C HIS A 160 -6.00 2.48 7.84
N HIS A 161 -6.42 2.30 6.59
CA HIS A 161 -5.93 3.10 5.45
C HIS A 161 -6.32 4.60 5.56
N SER A 162 -7.30 4.94 6.41
CA SER A 162 -7.62 6.34 6.72
C SER A 162 -6.49 7.09 7.44
N VAL A 163 -5.56 6.37 8.09
CA VAL A 163 -4.42 6.91 8.85
C VAL A 163 -3.31 7.40 7.92
N GLY A 164 -3.09 6.72 6.80
CA GLY A 164 -2.05 7.09 5.83
C GLY A 164 -2.03 6.19 4.60
N ASP A 165 -1.41 6.69 3.53
CA ASP A 165 -1.11 5.93 2.32
C ASP A 165 0.26 5.21 2.43
N GLY A 166 0.55 4.31 1.49
CA GLY A 166 1.81 3.55 1.49
C GLY A 166 3.07 4.44 1.46
N VAL A 167 3.01 5.62 0.82
CA VAL A 167 4.17 6.53 0.75
C VAL A 167 4.40 7.25 2.08
N SER A 168 3.33 7.67 2.76
CA SER A 168 3.43 8.26 4.10
C SER A 168 3.89 7.21 5.11
N LEU A 169 3.47 5.95 4.93
CA LEU A 169 3.98 4.83 5.72
C LEU A 169 5.49 4.63 5.53
N ILE A 170 5.99 4.63 4.30
CA ILE A 170 7.44 4.50 4.06
C ILE A 170 8.19 5.70 4.67
N SER A 171 7.64 6.90 4.58
CA SER A 171 8.25 8.10 5.18
C SER A 171 8.30 8.01 6.70
N LEU A 172 7.22 7.54 7.33
CA LEU A 172 7.15 7.26 8.76
C LEU A 172 8.16 6.18 9.16
N LEU A 173 8.24 5.09 8.40
CA LEU A 173 9.19 4.02 8.67
C LEU A 173 10.62 4.58 8.68
N LEU A 174 10.98 5.36 7.65
CA LEU A 174 12.30 5.99 7.56
C LEU A 174 12.55 6.99 8.70
N SER A 175 11.52 7.70 9.18
CA SER A 175 11.66 8.62 10.32
C SER A 175 11.87 7.90 11.65
N CYS A 176 11.40 6.65 11.78
CA CYS A 176 11.63 5.81 12.95
C CYS A 176 13.05 5.23 13.03
N PHE A 177 13.74 5.06 11.89
CA PHE A 177 15.07 4.48 11.82
C PHE A 177 16.20 5.52 11.77
N ARG A 178 17.42 5.07 12.06
CA ARG A 178 18.66 5.87 12.00
C ARG A 178 19.74 5.11 11.26
N LYS A 179 20.73 5.82 10.71
CA LYS A 179 21.85 5.15 10.05
C LYS A 179 22.68 4.38 11.08
N THR A 180 23.18 3.21 10.69
CA THR A 180 24.13 2.44 11.50
C THR A 180 25.46 3.17 11.67
N SER A 181 25.84 4.01 10.70
CA SER A 181 27.06 4.83 10.75
C SER A 181 26.92 6.11 11.57
N ASP A 182 25.70 6.63 11.72
CA ASP A 182 25.40 7.86 12.48
C ASP A 182 23.99 7.74 13.09
N PRO A 183 23.89 7.38 14.39
CA PRO A 183 22.64 7.18 15.11
C PRO A 183 21.75 8.43 15.23
N THR A 184 22.25 9.61 14.91
CA THR A 184 21.44 10.86 14.94
C THR A 184 20.79 11.16 13.60
N SER A 185 21.34 10.63 12.50
CA SER A 185 20.90 10.91 11.15
C SER A 185 19.81 9.97 10.64
N LEU A 186 18.87 10.53 9.86
CA LEU A 186 17.85 9.78 9.14
C LEU A 186 18.46 8.96 7.98
N PRO A 187 17.84 7.83 7.58
CA PRO A 187 18.26 7.09 6.40
C PRO A 187 18.22 7.98 5.15
N THR A 188 19.24 7.85 4.29
CA THR A 188 19.29 8.57 3.02
C THR A 188 18.76 7.67 1.92
N LEU A 189 17.71 8.11 1.22
CA LEU A 189 17.26 7.46 0.00
C LEU A 189 18.13 7.94 -1.17
N PRO A 190 18.62 7.05 -2.03
CA PRO A 190 19.30 7.47 -3.25
C PRO A 190 18.30 8.19 -4.15
N VAL A 191 18.41 9.51 -4.20
CA VAL A 191 17.69 10.31 -5.20
C VAL A 191 18.34 9.99 -6.53
N SER A 192 17.65 9.21 -7.38
CA SER A 192 18.07 9.09 -8.77
C SER A 192 17.88 10.46 -9.41
N SER A 193 18.95 11.25 -9.46
CA SER A 193 18.99 12.42 -10.31
C SER A 193 18.92 11.94 -11.76
N SER A 194 17.71 11.85 -12.32
CA SER A 194 17.48 11.63 -13.74
C SER A 194 17.85 12.86 -14.57
N SER A 195 18.92 13.57 -14.18
CA SER A 195 19.51 14.70 -14.90
C SER A 195 20.67 14.27 -15.82
N SER A 196 20.96 12.97 -15.95
CA SER A 196 22.01 12.45 -16.82
C SER A 196 21.49 11.91 -18.17
N SER A 197 20.43 12.48 -18.74
CA SER A 197 20.23 12.43 -20.19
C SER A 197 21.05 13.54 -20.84
N SER A 198 22.30 13.19 -21.17
CA SER A 198 23.10 13.76 -22.26
C SER A 198 22.86 15.25 -22.60
N LYS A 199 23.38 16.17 -21.77
CA LYS A 199 23.83 17.47 -22.28
C LYS A 199 25.18 17.26 -22.99
N GLY A 200 25.14 16.55 -24.12
CA GLY A 200 26.18 16.65 -25.13
C GLY A 200 26.09 18.06 -25.72
N LYS A 201 26.77 19.02 -25.10
CA LYS A 201 27.10 20.29 -25.75
C LYS A 201 28.11 19.97 -26.84
N SER A 202 27.64 19.55 -28.00
CA SER A 202 28.43 19.76 -29.22
C SER A 202 28.47 21.27 -29.42
N ASN A 203 29.63 21.88 -29.21
CA ASN A 203 29.95 23.20 -29.74
C ASN A 203 29.97 23.09 -31.27
N LEU A 204 28.79 23.05 -31.88
CA LEU A 204 28.63 23.20 -33.32
C LEU A 204 28.21 24.65 -33.54
N SER A 205 29.14 25.42 -34.11
CA SER A 205 28.89 26.74 -34.67
C SER A 205 27.61 26.70 -35.52
N ILE A 206 26.53 27.29 -35.00
CA ILE A 206 25.25 27.41 -35.71
C ILE A 206 25.24 28.78 -36.40
N SER A 207 25.58 28.73 -37.68
CA SER A 207 25.19 29.72 -38.66
C SER A 207 23.67 29.95 -38.56
N ASN A 208 23.30 31.20 -38.31
CA ASN A 208 21.96 31.59 -37.92
C ASN A 208 21.07 31.76 -39.17
N ARG A 209 20.56 30.65 -39.70
CA ARG A 209 19.36 30.60 -40.57
C ARG A 209 18.57 29.32 -40.30
N LYS A 210 17.91 29.26 -39.14
CA LYS A 210 16.87 28.24 -38.92
C LYS A 210 15.68 28.59 -39.79
N ASN A 211 15.41 27.76 -40.80
CA ASN A 211 14.27 27.92 -41.69
C ASN A 211 12.98 28.04 -40.86
N ILE A 212 12.26 29.15 -41.02
CA ILE A 212 10.96 29.42 -40.36
C ILE A 212 9.99 28.24 -40.54
N TRP A 213 10.07 27.56 -41.69
CA TRP A 213 9.37 26.32 -42.00
C TRP A 213 9.66 25.16 -41.02
N SER A 214 10.89 25.01 -40.55
CA SER A 214 11.24 23.99 -39.54
C SER A 214 10.62 24.29 -38.17
N LEU A 215 10.48 25.57 -37.81
CA LEU A 215 9.82 25.97 -36.56
C LEU A 215 8.31 25.73 -36.66
N ILE A 216 7.69 26.14 -37.77
CA ILE A 216 6.26 25.88 -38.04
C ILE A 216 5.97 24.38 -37.99
N TRP A 217 6.78 23.54 -38.65
CA TRP A 217 6.62 22.09 -38.62
C TRP A 217 6.70 21.50 -37.21
N GLN A 218 7.60 22.01 -36.36
CA GLN A 218 7.69 21.58 -34.96
C GLN A 218 6.43 21.93 -34.17
N TYR A 219 5.84 23.10 -34.37
CA TYR A 219 4.58 23.48 -33.71
C TYR A 219 3.40 22.65 -34.23
N VAL A 220 3.33 22.39 -35.54
CA VAL A 220 2.31 21.52 -36.14
C VAL A 220 2.42 20.09 -35.61
N ALA A 221 3.63 19.53 -35.52
CA ALA A 221 3.85 18.20 -34.97
C ALA A 221 3.47 18.12 -33.48
N LYS A 222 3.83 19.13 -32.68
CA LYS A 222 3.41 19.21 -31.27
C LYS A 222 1.91 19.35 -31.11
N PHE A 223 1.27 20.15 -31.96
CA PHE A 223 -0.18 20.30 -31.97
C PHE A 223 -0.87 18.99 -32.37
N TRP A 224 -0.36 18.30 -33.39
CA TRP A 224 -0.86 16.98 -33.78
C TRP A 224 -0.71 15.94 -32.67
N LEU A 225 0.45 15.90 -31.99
CA LEU A 225 0.66 15.05 -30.82
C LEU A 225 -0.32 15.38 -29.69
N PHE A 226 -0.58 16.67 -29.44
CA PHE A 226 -1.55 17.11 -28.45
C PHE A 226 -2.98 16.67 -28.79
N ILE A 227 -3.40 16.86 -30.05
CA ILE A 227 -4.71 16.40 -30.53
C ILE A 227 -4.83 14.88 -30.46
N SER A 228 -3.78 14.15 -30.86
CA SER A 228 -3.74 12.69 -30.77
C SER A 228 -3.83 12.21 -29.32
N LEU A 229 -3.11 12.85 -28.40
CA LEU A 229 -3.20 12.58 -26.97
C LEU A 229 -4.61 12.82 -26.44
N LEU A 230 -5.24 13.94 -26.82
CA LEU A 230 -6.60 14.27 -26.42
C LEU A 230 -7.59 13.22 -26.92
N PHE A 231 -7.50 12.83 -28.20
CA PHE A 231 -8.38 11.83 -28.79
C PHE A 231 -8.20 10.45 -28.15
N ASN A 232 -6.97 10.01 -27.93
CA ASN A 232 -6.67 8.76 -27.22
C ASN A 232 -7.18 8.80 -25.78
N THR A 233 -7.01 9.92 -25.08
CA THR A 233 -7.53 10.08 -23.71
C THR A 233 -9.06 9.98 -23.68
N VAL A 234 -9.75 10.65 -24.61
CA VAL A 234 -11.21 10.56 -24.72
C VAL A 234 -11.63 9.12 -25.04
N ALA A 235 -10.97 8.45 -25.98
CA ALA A 235 -11.24 7.06 -26.30
C ALA A 235 -11.02 6.13 -25.10
N ASP A 236 -9.93 6.32 -24.35
CA ASP A 236 -9.61 5.54 -23.15
C ASP A 236 -10.62 5.77 -22.02
N VAL A 237 -11.06 7.02 -21.80
CA VAL A 237 -12.10 7.35 -20.82
C VAL A 237 -13.44 6.72 -21.22
N LEU A 238 -13.83 6.83 -22.49
CA LEU A 238 -15.05 6.21 -23.00
C LEU A 238 -14.98 4.68 -22.89
N LEU A 239 -13.85 4.08 -23.23
CA LEU A 239 -13.62 2.64 -23.09
C LEU A 239 -13.66 2.22 -21.63
N PHE A 240 -13.09 3.02 -20.72
CA PHE A 240 -13.13 2.77 -19.28
C PHE A 240 -14.56 2.81 -18.74
N VAL A 241 -15.32 3.85 -19.08
CA VAL A 241 -16.74 3.98 -18.69
C VAL A 241 -17.56 2.83 -19.27
N ALA A 242 -17.36 2.50 -20.55
CA ALA A 242 -18.04 1.37 -21.19
C ALA A 242 -17.67 0.04 -20.52
N THR A 243 -16.40 -0.14 -20.16
CA THR A 243 -15.93 -1.31 -19.41
C THR A 243 -16.61 -1.39 -18.04
N ALA A 244 -16.64 -0.29 -17.29
CA ALA A 244 -17.23 -0.25 -15.95
C ALA A 244 -18.74 -0.48 -15.94
N LEU A 245 -19.46 -0.01 -16.96
CA LEU A 245 -20.93 -0.10 -17.02
C LEU A 245 -21.44 -1.38 -17.71
N PHE A 246 -20.74 -1.90 -18.73
CA PHE A 246 -21.28 -2.94 -19.60
C PHE A 246 -20.46 -4.22 -19.65
N LEU A 247 -19.15 -4.18 -19.37
CA LEU A 247 -18.32 -5.38 -19.40
C LEU A 247 -18.40 -6.10 -18.06
N LYS A 248 -18.93 -7.32 -18.10
CA LYS A 248 -18.81 -8.27 -17.00
C LYS A 248 -17.58 -9.14 -17.24
N ASP A 249 -16.82 -9.39 -16.18
CA ASP A 249 -15.72 -10.33 -16.25
C ASP A 249 -16.23 -11.71 -16.70
N SER A 250 -15.47 -12.34 -17.60
CA SER A 250 -15.71 -13.72 -17.97
C SER A 250 -15.64 -14.58 -16.71
N GLN A 251 -16.58 -15.53 -16.57
CA GLN A 251 -16.53 -16.51 -15.49
C GLN A 251 -15.20 -17.26 -15.56
N SER A 252 -14.36 -17.03 -14.57
CA SER A 252 -13.06 -17.66 -14.40
C SER A 252 -13.01 -18.27 -12.98
N PRO A 253 -12.08 -19.20 -12.70
CA PRO A 253 -11.84 -19.69 -11.35
C PRO A 253 -11.49 -18.60 -10.32
N PHE A 254 -11.18 -17.38 -10.78
CA PHE A 254 -10.93 -16.19 -9.95
C PHE A 254 -12.16 -15.32 -9.78
N ALA A 255 -13.19 -15.50 -10.61
CA ALA A 255 -14.45 -14.81 -10.43
C ALA A 255 -15.00 -15.26 -9.08
N VAL A 256 -15.05 -14.29 -8.16
CA VAL A 256 -15.65 -14.44 -6.85
C VAL A 256 -17.02 -15.09 -7.01
N ALA A 257 -17.21 -16.29 -6.45
CA ALA A 257 -18.47 -17.01 -6.59
C ALA A 257 -19.64 -16.11 -6.18
N GLN A 258 -20.75 -16.12 -6.92
CA GLN A 258 -21.92 -15.33 -6.57
C GLN A 258 -22.31 -15.60 -5.11
N GLY A 259 -22.28 -14.55 -4.27
CA GLY A 259 -22.56 -14.65 -2.84
C GLY A 259 -21.34 -14.68 -1.90
N PHE A 260 -20.10 -14.58 -2.42
CA PHE A 260 -18.91 -14.39 -1.58
C PHE A 260 -19.03 -13.06 -0.83
N LYS A 261 -19.08 -13.15 0.50
CA LYS A 261 -19.14 -11.99 1.38
C LYS A 261 -17.73 -11.41 1.53
N SER A 262 -17.63 -10.08 1.67
CA SER A 262 -16.37 -9.36 1.96
C SER A 262 -15.59 -9.92 3.17
N SER A 263 -16.27 -10.72 4.01
CA SER A 263 -15.78 -11.37 5.23
C SER A 263 -14.93 -12.66 5.02
N THR A 264 -14.50 -12.99 3.80
CA THR A 264 -13.76 -14.25 3.58
C THR A 264 -12.27 -14.04 3.84
N ARG A 265 -11.68 -14.90 4.68
CA ARG A 265 -10.26 -14.85 5.05
C ARG A 265 -9.37 -14.73 3.82
N GLN A 266 -8.54 -13.69 3.79
CA GLN A 266 -7.49 -13.55 2.79
C GLN A 266 -6.29 -14.43 3.21
N ARG A 267 -5.66 -15.08 2.23
CA ARG A 267 -4.44 -15.85 2.45
C ARG A 267 -3.24 -15.03 1.98
N PHE A 268 -2.39 -14.63 2.92
CA PHE A 268 -1.12 -13.97 2.63
C PHE A 268 0.00 -15.01 2.56
N ILE A 269 0.73 -14.99 1.44
CA ILE A 269 1.92 -15.81 1.19
C ILE A 269 2.96 -14.87 0.63
N TYR A 270 4.19 -14.93 1.13
CA TYR A 270 5.31 -14.15 0.62
C TYR A 270 6.47 -15.06 0.25
N ARG A 271 7.27 -14.63 -0.72
CA ARG A 271 8.48 -15.35 -1.14
C ARG A 271 9.60 -14.36 -1.32
N THR A 272 10.77 -14.72 -0.83
CA THR A 272 11.99 -13.92 -0.97
C THR A 272 12.65 -14.24 -2.31
N VAL A 273 13.00 -13.19 -3.05
CA VAL A 273 13.70 -13.28 -4.33
C VAL A 273 14.95 -12.40 -4.30
N GLY A 274 16.04 -12.89 -4.88
CA GLY A 274 17.32 -12.17 -4.92
C GLY A 274 17.20 -10.88 -5.73
N LEU A 275 17.52 -9.74 -5.12
CA LEU A 275 17.56 -8.47 -5.84
C LEU A 275 18.63 -8.48 -6.94
N ASP A 276 19.71 -9.22 -6.73
CA ASP A 276 20.78 -9.36 -7.72
C ASP A 276 20.31 -10.14 -8.95
N ASP A 277 19.48 -11.17 -8.78
CA ASP A 277 18.85 -11.89 -9.89
C ASP A 277 17.90 -10.98 -10.67
N ILE A 278 17.10 -10.16 -9.97
CA ILE A 278 16.21 -9.19 -10.60
C ILE A 278 17.03 -8.17 -11.40
N LYS A 279 18.14 -7.66 -10.86
CA LYS A 279 19.03 -6.73 -11.55
C LYS A 279 19.74 -7.38 -12.73
N PHE A 280 20.12 -8.65 -12.61
CA PHE A 280 20.71 -9.43 -13.69
C PHE A 280 19.74 -9.53 -14.87
N ILE A 281 18.50 -9.97 -14.63
CA ILE A 281 17.47 -10.06 -15.68
C ILE A 281 17.20 -8.67 -16.28
N LYS A 282 17.02 -7.64 -15.44
CA LYS A 282 16.82 -6.26 -15.87
C LYS A 282 17.90 -5.82 -16.87
N ASN A 283 19.17 -6.08 -16.55
CA ASN A 283 20.29 -5.69 -17.39
C ASN A 283 20.37 -6.53 -18.68
N ALA A 284 20.10 -7.84 -18.58
CA ALA A 284 20.11 -8.74 -19.74
C ALA A 284 18.97 -8.45 -20.74
N THR A 285 17.81 -8.01 -20.26
CA THR A 285 16.65 -7.68 -21.11
C THR A 285 16.54 -6.19 -21.45
N ASN A 286 17.43 -5.35 -20.91
CA ASN A 286 17.38 -3.89 -21.04
C ASN A 286 16.03 -3.29 -20.60
N CYS A 287 15.46 -3.79 -19.50
CA CYS A 287 14.19 -3.32 -18.95
C CYS A 287 14.38 -2.60 -17.60
N THR A 288 13.29 -2.23 -16.91
CA THR A 288 13.31 -1.74 -15.53
C THR A 288 13.06 -2.85 -14.52
N VAL A 289 13.33 -2.59 -13.24
CA VAL A 289 13.01 -3.54 -12.16
C VAL A 289 11.51 -3.87 -12.13
N ASN A 290 10.65 -2.87 -12.36
CA ASN A 290 9.20 -3.06 -12.37
C ASN A 290 8.75 -3.99 -13.51
N ASP A 291 9.39 -3.89 -14.68
CA ASP A 291 9.08 -4.77 -15.82
C ASP A 291 9.43 -6.23 -15.50
N VAL A 292 10.57 -6.46 -14.83
CA VAL A 292 10.98 -7.81 -14.41
C VAL A 292 9.99 -8.40 -13.40
N ILE A 293 9.60 -7.62 -12.38
CA ILE A 293 8.62 -8.07 -11.37
C ILE A 293 7.25 -8.35 -12.00
N LEU A 294 6.80 -7.49 -12.91
CA LEU A 294 5.55 -7.69 -13.64
C LEU A 294 5.61 -8.95 -14.51
N GLY A 295 6.72 -9.19 -15.20
CA GLY A 295 6.96 -10.40 -15.99
C GLY A 295 6.93 -11.67 -15.15
N ILE A 296 7.59 -11.67 -13.98
CA ILE A 296 7.55 -12.79 -13.03
C ILE A 296 6.12 -13.05 -12.56
N THR A 297 5.38 -11.99 -12.21
CA THR A 297 3.99 -12.09 -11.75
C THR A 297 3.08 -12.65 -12.84
N GLN A 298 3.22 -12.17 -14.07
CA GLN A 298 2.49 -12.67 -15.24
C GLN A 298 2.80 -14.15 -15.50
N ALA A 299 4.08 -14.55 -15.47
CA ALA A 299 4.49 -15.93 -15.68
C ALA A 299 3.95 -16.86 -14.59
N ALA A 300 4.02 -16.44 -13.32
CA ALA A 300 3.48 -17.18 -12.19
C ALA A 300 1.96 -17.35 -12.30
N LEU A 301 1.24 -16.26 -12.60
CA LEU A 301 -0.20 -16.28 -12.79
C LEU A 301 -0.59 -17.19 -13.97
N SER A 302 0.09 -17.06 -15.11
CA SER A 302 -0.15 -17.90 -16.29
C SER A 302 0.03 -19.39 -15.99
N ARG A 303 1.12 -19.77 -15.31
CA ARG A 303 1.38 -21.16 -14.90
C ARG A 303 0.33 -21.68 -13.90
N TYR A 304 -0.05 -20.86 -12.93
CA TYR A 304 -1.08 -21.21 -11.96
C TYR A 304 -2.42 -21.46 -12.64
N ILE A 305 -2.80 -20.58 -13.57
CA ILE A 305 -4.03 -20.69 -14.36
C ILE A 305 -4.03 -21.99 -15.16
N HIS A 306 -2.97 -22.23 -15.93
CA HIS A 306 -2.85 -23.43 -16.73
C HIS A 306 -3.05 -24.70 -15.87
N ARG A 307 -2.34 -24.78 -14.75
CA ARG A 307 -2.46 -25.92 -13.82
C ARG A 307 -3.88 -26.08 -13.26
N ARG A 308 -4.50 -25.00 -12.80
CA ARG A 308 -5.82 -25.06 -12.16
C ARG A 308 -6.92 -25.49 -13.15
N TYR A 309 -6.82 -25.08 -14.42
CA TYR A 309 -7.77 -25.49 -15.45
C TYR A 309 -7.57 -26.95 -15.87
N ASP A 310 -6.32 -27.42 -15.98
CA ASP A 310 -6.03 -28.85 -16.24
C ASP A 310 -6.62 -29.76 -15.15
N GLU A 311 -6.63 -29.30 -13.90
CA GLU A 311 -7.18 -30.04 -12.74
C GLU A 311 -8.72 -30.03 -12.67
N VAL A 312 -9.41 -28.99 -13.17
CA VAL A 312 -10.87 -28.82 -12.99
C VAL A 312 -11.70 -29.32 -14.17
N GLU A 313 -11.24 -29.15 -15.41
CA GLU A 313 -11.96 -29.61 -16.59
C GLU A 313 -11.03 -30.45 -17.46
N GLY A 314 -11.07 -31.77 -17.28
CA GLY A 314 -10.28 -32.74 -18.02
C GLY A 314 -10.55 -32.75 -19.54
N LYS A 315 -10.08 -31.71 -20.26
CA LYS A 315 -10.15 -31.45 -21.72
C LYS A 315 -11.31 -30.58 -22.21
N ARG A 316 -11.64 -29.46 -21.56
CA ARG A 316 -12.24 -28.33 -22.29
C ARG A 316 -11.15 -27.31 -22.61
N LYS A 317 -11.04 -26.95 -23.89
CA LYS A 317 -10.07 -25.97 -24.42
C LYS A 317 -10.32 -24.58 -23.83
N PHE A 318 -9.88 -24.32 -22.62
CA PHE A 318 -9.65 -22.95 -22.18
C PHE A 318 -8.41 -22.43 -22.93
N SER A 319 -8.61 -21.50 -23.86
CA SER A 319 -7.49 -20.84 -24.52
C SER A 319 -7.06 -19.65 -23.69
N LEU A 320 -5.87 -19.75 -23.10
CA LEU A 320 -5.20 -18.64 -22.42
C LEU A 320 -5.06 -17.42 -23.36
N GLU A 321 -5.02 -17.65 -24.68
CA GLU A 321 -4.95 -16.60 -25.72
C GLU A 321 -6.19 -15.69 -25.74
N ARG A 322 -7.32 -16.13 -25.18
CA ARG A 322 -8.55 -15.33 -25.08
C ARG A 322 -8.68 -14.57 -23.76
N MET A 323 -7.82 -14.84 -22.79
CA MET A 323 -7.88 -14.18 -21.49
C MET A 323 -7.04 -12.90 -21.51
N ARG A 324 -7.69 -11.76 -21.25
CA ARG A 324 -7.01 -10.48 -21.13
C ARG A 324 -6.79 -10.14 -19.65
N CYS A 325 -5.55 -10.27 -19.18
CA CYS A 325 -5.16 -9.73 -17.88
C CYS A 325 -4.77 -8.25 -18.03
N ARG A 326 -5.21 -7.42 -17.08
CA ARG A 326 -4.74 -6.03 -16.95
C ARG A 326 -4.06 -5.90 -15.60
N ALA A 327 -2.88 -5.29 -15.59
CA ALA A 327 -2.17 -4.93 -14.37
C ALA A 327 -2.30 -3.42 -14.16
N THR A 328 -2.64 -3.00 -12.95
CA THR A 328 -2.68 -1.59 -12.55
C THR A 328 -1.56 -1.38 -11.55
N VAL A 329 -0.59 -0.53 -11.89
CA VAL A 329 0.53 -0.17 -11.01
C VAL A 329 0.29 1.25 -10.51
N LEU A 330 0.04 1.38 -9.21
CA LEU A 330 -0.10 2.69 -8.57
C LEU A 330 1.30 3.25 -8.28
N VAL A 331 1.57 4.45 -8.79
CA VAL A 331 2.85 5.14 -8.61
C VAL A 331 2.65 6.40 -7.76
N ASN A 332 3.67 6.75 -6.98
CA ASN A 332 3.65 7.99 -6.23
C ASN A 332 3.68 9.20 -7.17
N LEU A 333 2.68 10.08 -7.06
CA LEU A 333 2.60 11.30 -7.85
C LEU A 333 3.31 12.50 -7.19
N ARG A 334 3.84 12.34 -5.96
CA ARG A 334 4.54 13.41 -5.26
C ARG A 334 5.91 13.69 -5.91
N PRO A 335 6.29 14.97 -6.08
CA PRO A 335 7.50 15.35 -6.80
C PRO A 335 8.83 15.03 -6.09
N THR A 336 8.84 14.49 -4.87
CA THR A 336 10.08 14.25 -4.09
C THR A 336 10.10 12.90 -3.38
N LEU A 337 11.17 12.13 -3.63
CA LEU A 337 11.70 11.06 -2.77
C LEU A 337 12.68 11.67 -1.75
N GLY A 338 12.21 12.63 -0.98
CA GLY A 338 12.89 13.04 0.26
C GLY A 338 12.15 12.38 1.42
N VAL A 339 12.85 12.03 2.49
CA VAL A 339 12.18 11.87 3.79
C VAL A 339 11.59 13.24 4.08
N GLN A 340 10.33 13.45 3.70
CA GLN A 340 9.61 14.65 4.09
C GLN A 340 9.76 14.68 5.60
N THR A 341 10.25 15.80 6.14
CA THR A 341 10.18 16.09 7.56
C THR A 341 8.72 15.97 7.93
N VAL A 342 8.32 14.78 8.35
CA VAL A 342 7.02 14.51 8.91
C VAL A 342 6.95 15.45 10.10
N CYS A 343 6.03 16.41 10.02
CA CYS A 343 5.98 17.57 10.90
C CYS A 343 6.20 17.13 12.36
N ALA A 344 7.23 17.71 12.98
CA ALA A 344 7.44 17.65 14.41
C ALA A 344 6.33 18.43 15.13
#